data_AF-A0A9E7B941-F1
#
_entry.id   AF-A0A9E7B941-F1
#
_cell.length_a   1.000
_cell.length_b   1.000
_cell.length_c   1.000
_cell.angle_alpha   90.00
_cell.angle_beta   90.00
_cell.angle_gamma   90.00
#
_symmetry.space_group_name_H-M   'P 1'
#
loop_
_entity.id
_entity.type
_entity.pdbx_description
1 polymer ?
#
loop_
_entity_poly.entity_id
_entity_poly.type
_entity_poly.pdbx_seq_one_letter_code
_entity_poly.pdbx_strand_id
1 'polypeptide(L)' 'NIDLMNLAGFCRNCLARWYQEAANAKGIEMGKDEAREIYYGMPMDEWKARHQTEADAEKQKAFKKAFAENVLGQKD' A
#
# COMPACT_ATOMS: atom_id res chain seq x y z
N ASN A 1 -2.72 7.03 2.01
CA ASN A 1 -2.00 5.76 2.25
C ASN A 1 -1.11 5.85 3.46
N ILE A 2 -0.24 6.86 3.57
CA ILE A 2 0.64 7.02 4.74
C ILE A 2 -0.16 7.11 6.05
N ASP A 3 -1.25 7.89 6.08
CA ASP A 3 -2.10 7.99 7.27
C ASP A 3 -2.76 6.65 7.63
N LEU A 4 -3.18 5.84 6.63
CA LEU A 4 -3.72 4.50 6.88
C LEU A 4 -2.66 3.55 7.43
N MET A 5 -1.42 3.63 6.92
CA MET A 5 -0.30 2.86 7.46
C MET A 5 0.01 3.25 8.90
N ASN A 6 0.03 4.55 9.19
CA ASN A 6 0.30 5.07 10.53
C ASN A 6 -0.79 4.69 11.54
N LEU A 7 -2.06 4.64 11.11
CA LEU A 7 -3.19 4.35 11.97
C LEU A 7 -3.46 2.85 12.14
N ALA A 8 -3.42 2.08 11.04
CA ALA A 8 -3.97 0.72 10.98
C ALA A 8 -2.95 -0.33 10.50
N GLY A 9 -1.72 0.06 10.18
CA GLY A 9 -0.69 -0.89 9.72
C GLY A 9 -0.88 -1.43 8.30
N PHE A 10 -1.91 -0.99 7.58
CA PHE A 10 -2.13 -1.34 6.17
C PHE A 10 -2.70 -0.16 5.38
N CYS A 11 -2.61 -0.23 4.05
CA CYS A 11 -3.22 0.73 3.14
C CYS A 11 -3.68 0.06 1.84
N ARG A 12 -4.14 0.87 0.88
CA ARG A 12 -4.59 0.38 -0.45
C ARG A 12 -3.53 -0.47 -1.17
N ASN A 13 -2.24 -0.13 -1.02
CA ASN A 13 -1.16 -0.92 -1.59
C ASN A 13 -1.03 -2.33 -0.97
N CYS A 14 -1.34 -2.47 0.32
CA CYS A 14 -1.36 -3.78 0.99
C CYS A 14 -2.53 -4.62 0.46
N LEU A 15 -3.70 -4.01 0.30
CA LEU A 15 -4.86 -4.68 -0.27
C LEU A 15 -4.60 -5.16 -1.71
N ALA A 16 -4.00 -4.30 -2.56
CA ALA A 16 -3.60 -4.68 -3.91
C ALA A 16 -2.62 -5.87 -3.92
N ARG A 17 -1.62 -5.86 -3.03
CA ARG A 17 -0.69 -6.99 -2.89
C ARG A 17 -1.41 -8.27 -2.46
N TRP A 18 -2.27 -8.22 -1.45
CA TRP A 18 -2.99 -9.41 -0.97
C TRP A 18 -3.94 -9.97 -2.02
N TYR A 19 -4.56 -9.12 -2.83
CA TYR A 19 -5.39 -9.54 -3.95
C TYR A 19 -4.57 -10.21 -5.05
N GLN A 20 -3.41 -9.64 -5.39
CA GLN A 20 -2.44 -10.27 -6.29
C GLN A 20 -2.00 -11.66 -5.79
N GLU A 21 -1.63 -11.75 -4.51
CA GLU A 21 -1.22 -13.00 -3.86
C GLU A 21 -2.35 -14.03 -3.89
N ALA A 22 -3.60 -13.62 -3.62
CA ALA A 22 -4.77 -14.49 -3.66
C ALA A 22 -5.11 -14.96 -5.08
N ALA A 23 -4.95 -14.11 -6.10
CA ALA A 23 -5.11 -14.48 -7.51
C ALA A 23 -4.06 -15.53 -7.92
N ASN A 24 -2.79 -15.26 -7.62
CA ASN A 24 -1.67 -16.16 -7.93
C ASN A 24 -1.83 -17.51 -7.20
N ALA A 25 -2.28 -17.52 -5.94
CA ALA A 25 -2.57 -18.75 -5.19
C ALA A 25 -3.71 -19.59 -5.80
N LYS A 26 -4.57 -18.98 -6.62
CA LYS A 26 -5.64 -19.64 -7.38
C LYS A 26 -5.22 -19.98 -8.82
N GLY A 27 -3.95 -19.78 -9.19
CA GLY A 27 -3.45 -20.02 -10.54
C GLY A 27 -3.86 -18.97 -11.56
N ILE A 28 -4.35 -17.80 -11.11
CA ILE A 28 -4.65 -16.66 -11.96
C ILE A 28 -3.41 -15.76 -11.93
N GLU A 29 -2.67 -15.72 -13.04
CA GLU A 29 -1.51 -14.85 -13.15
C GLU A 29 -1.95 -13.39 -13.04
N MET A 30 -1.40 -12.68 -12.06
CA MET A 30 -1.71 -11.27 -11.82
C MET A 30 -0.46 -10.45 -11.55
N GLY A 31 -0.33 -9.37 -12.32
CA GLY A 31 0.73 -8.39 -12.15
C GLY A 31 0.51 -7.45 -10.97
N LYS A 32 1.58 -6.83 -10.47
CA LYS A 32 1.50 -5.88 -9.36
C LYS A 32 0.75 -4.60 -9.75
N ASP A 33 0.97 -4.10 -10.96
CA ASP A 33 0.33 -2.88 -11.43
C ASP A 33 -1.12 -3.13 -11.83
N GLU A 34 -1.43 -4.30 -12.38
CA GLU A 34 -2.80 -4.78 -12.60
C GLU A 34 -3.58 -4.83 -11.28
N ALA A 35 -3.03 -5.46 -10.24
CA ALA A 35 -3.70 -5.53 -8.94
C ALA A 35 -3.90 -4.14 -8.30
N ARG A 36 -2.97 -3.21 -8.53
CA ARG A 36 -3.14 -1.81 -8.10
C ARG A 36 -4.25 -1.13 -8.88
N GLU A 37 -4.27 -1.26 -10.19
CA GLU A 37 -5.31 -0.67 -11.04
C GLU A 37 -6.71 -1.10 -10.59
N ILE A 38 -6.89 -2.38 -10.22
CA ILE A 38 -8.14 -2.89 -9.65
C ILE A 38 -8.55 -2.15 -8.37
N TYR A 39 -7.62 -1.87 -7.46
CA TYR A 39 -7.92 -1.16 -6.19
C TYR A 39 -8.04 0.35 -6.32
N TYR A 40 -7.30 0.96 -7.25
CA TYR A 40 -7.29 2.40 -7.45
C TYR A 40 -8.32 2.86 -8.49
N GLY A 41 -8.88 1.94 -9.27
CA GLY A 41 -9.85 2.21 -10.35
C GLY A 41 -9.26 2.92 -11.56
N MET A 42 -7.94 3.06 -11.62
CA MET A 42 -7.17 3.71 -12.69
C MET A 42 -5.68 3.35 -12.56
N PRO A 43 -4.86 3.55 -13.61
CA PRO A 43 -3.42 3.36 -13.53
C PRO A 43 -2.80 4.14 -12.37
N MET A 44 -1.86 3.51 -11.66
CA MET A 44 -1.29 4.08 -10.44
C MET A 44 -0.70 5.48 -10.69
N ASP A 45 -0.03 5.71 -11.81
CA ASP A 45 0.60 7.00 -12.09
C ASP A 45 -0.42 8.11 -12.37
N GLU A 46 -1.57 7.77 -12.96
CA GLU A 46 -2.69 8.71 -13.09
C GLU A 46 -3.26 9.05 -11.70
N TRP A 47 -3.47 8.04 -10.86
CA TRP A 47 -3.96 8.24 -9.50
C TRP A 47 -3.04 9.14 -8.68
N LYS A 48 -1.72 8.92 -8.78
CA LYS A 48 -0.72 9.77 -8.09
C LYS A 48 -0.81 11.21 -8.56
N ALA A 49 -0.84 11.44 -9.87
CA ALA A 49 -0.90 12.77 -10.45
C ALA A 49 -2.16 13.55 -10.03
N ARG A 50 -3.29 12.86 -9.87
CA ARG A 50 -4.59 13.48 -9.54
C ARG A 50 -4.85 13.63 -8.04
N HIS A 51 -4.29 12.75 -7.21
CA HIS A 51 -4.74 12.58 -5.82
C HIS A 51 -3.63 12.48 -4.78
N GLN A 52 -2.39 12.15 -5.16
CA GLN A 52 -1.32 11.99 -4.16
C GLN A 52 -0.72 13.35 -3.77
N THR A 53 -0.77 13.64 -2.47
CA THR A 53 -0.07 14.78 -1.88
C THR A 53 1.22 14.33 -1.21
N GLU A 54 2.16 15.25 -1.07
CA GLU A 54 3.32 15.04 -0.21
C GLU A 54 2.89 14.85 1.26
N ALA A 55 3.66 14.07 1.99
CA ALA A 55 3.47 13.87 3.42
C ALA A 55 4.54 14.65 4.17
N ASP A 56 4.11 15.38 5.20
CA ASP A 56 5.01 16.12 6.08
C ASP A 56 5.96 15.22 6.87
N ALA A 57 6.95 15.84 7.52
CA ALA A 57 8.01 15.14 8.24
C ALA A 57 7.47 14.26 9.39
N GLU A 58 6.40 14.68 10.07
CA GLU A 58 5.81 13.93 11.17
C GLU A 58 5.11 12.67 10.66
N LYS A 59 4.35 12.77 9.57
CA LYS A 59 3.74 11.61 8.91
C LYS A 59 4.79 10.61 8.43
N GLN A 60 5.91 11.09 7.89
CA GLN A 60 7.01 10.24 7.45
C GLN A 60 7.71 9.54 8.62
N LYS A 61 7.90 10.25 9.74
CA LYS A 61 8.48 9.66 10.97
C LYS A 61 7.57 8.59 11.55
N ALA A 62 6.27 8.88 11.68
CA ALA A 62 5.28 7.91 12.14
C ALA A 62 5.21 6.68 11.21
N PHE A 63 5.34 6.89 9.90
CA PHE A 63 5.36 5.80 8.93
C PHE A 63 6.55 4.87 9.10
N LYS A 64 7.76 5.40 9.34
CA LYS A 64 8.94 4.56 9.59
C LYS A 64 8.72 3.63 10.79
N LYS A 65 8.17 4.17 11.88
CA LYS A 65 7.82 3.38 13.06
C LYS A 65 6.74 2.34 12.76
N ALA A 66 5.61 2.76 12.21
CA ALA A 66 4.50 1.86 11.88
C ALA A 66 4.90 0.76 10.89
N PHE A 67 5.77 1.06 9.93
CA PHE A 67 6.30 0.09 8.98
C PHE A 67 7.22 -0.95 9.66
N ALA A 68 8.11 -0.51 10.55
CA ALA A 68 8.97 -1.43 11.30
C ALA A 68 8.14 -2.41 12.14
N GLU A 69 7.15 -1.90 12.88
CA GLU A 69 6.31 -2.69 13.77
C GLU A 69 5.39 -3.67 13.02
N ASN A 70 4.75 -3.21 11.94
CA ASN A 70 3.66 -3.95 11.28
C ASN A 70 4.11 -4.73 10.04
N VAL A 71 5.25 -4.39 9.44
CA VAL A 71 5.73 -5.02 8.19
C VAL A 71 7.02 -5.80 8.41
N LEU A 72 7.98 -5.25 9.17
CA LEU A 72 9.27 -5.90 9.40
C LEU A 72 9.28 -6.81 10.65
N GLY A 73 8.24 -6.74 11.49
CA GLY A 73 8.18 -7.49 12.75
C GLY A 73 9.19 -7.02 13.80
N GLN A 74 9.73 -5.82 13.64
CA GLN A 74 10.66 -5.19 14.57
C GLN A 74 9.84 -4.37 15.55
N LYS A 75 9.54 -4.98 16.71
CA LYS A 75 8.89 -4.28 17.82
C LYS A 75 9.98 -3.84 18.80
N ASP A 76 10.12 -2.53 18.96
CA ASP A 76 10.88 -1.92 20.06
C ASP A 76 10.13 -2.08 21.40
#